data_AF-A0A955FX08-F1
#
_entry.id   AF-A0A955FX08-F1
#
_cell.length_a   1.000
_cell.length_b   1.000
_cell.length_c   1.000
_cell.angle_alpha   90.00
_cell.angle_beta   90.00
_cell.angle_gamma   90.00
#
_symmetry.space_group_name_H-M   'P 1'
#
loop_
_entity.id
_entity.type
_entity.pdbx_description
1 polymer ?
#
loop_
_entity_poly.entity_id
_entity_poly.type
_entity_poly.pdbx_seq_one_letter_code
_entity_poly.pdbx_strand_id
1 'polypeptide(L)'
;MKETRARSDAGFTVVEILVALVVAMLILTAGSQLYSLTQTSSGSAQRRAKASNMAYDLMRQAQQTAPAPCPYSTPNTTAVTLPDPTALPGATASQTISCPYASTNPNLSLITITVNYNNPEPRSVVRAIVTGI
;
A
#
# COMPACT_ATOMS: atom_id res chain seq x y z
N MET A 1 -34.04 -67.55 15.28
CA MET A 1 -33.39 -66.72 16.32
C MET A 1 -32.44 -65.75 15.62
N LYS A 2 -32.65 -64.44 15.76
CA LYS A 2 -31.90 -63.40 15.06
C LYS A 2 -30.94 -62.77 16.08
N GLU A 3 -29.66 -63.10 15.99
CA GLU A 3 -28.62 -62.46 16.82
C GLU A 3 -28.43 -61.02 16.36
N THR A 4 -28.93 -60.08 17.16
CA THR A 4 -28.57 -58.66 17.07
C THR A 4 -27.18 -58.47 17.65
N ARG A 5 -26.15 -58.40 16.80
CA ARG A 5 -24.82 -57.93 17.19
C ARG A 5 -24.95 -56.47 17.64
N ALA A 6 -24.75 -56.21 18.93
CA ALA A 6 -24.58 -54.86 19.44
C ALA A 6 -23.31 -54.27 18.81
N ARG A 7 -23.46 -53.24 17.98
CA ARG A 7 -22.36 -52.43 17.50
C ARG A 7 -21.94 -51.54 18.67
N SER A 8 -20.79 -51.81 19.26
CA SER A 8 -20.17 -50.85 20.18
C SER A 8 -19.72 -49.65 19.36
N ASP A 9 -20.51 -48.58 19.35
CA ASP A 9 -19.97 -47.25 19.06
C ASP A 9 -18.97 -46.94 20.16
N ALA A 10 -17.68 -47.09 19.85
CA ALA A 10 -16.61 -46.73 20.76
C ALA A 10 -16.68 -45.20 20.96
N GLY A 11 -17.07 -44.78 22.17
CA GLY A 11 -17.03 -43.39 22.57
C GLY A 11 -15.60 -42.85 22.61
N PHE A 12 -15.46 -41.53 22.55
CA PHE A 12 -14.17 -40.85 22.59
C PHE A 12 -13.46 -41.13 23.92
N THR A 13 -12.19 -41.54 23.86
CA THR A 13 -11.38 -41.72 25.06
C THR A 13 -10.93 -40.36 25.60
N VAL A 14 -10.70 -40.27 26.92
CA VAL A 14 -10.22 -39.04 27.57
C VAL A 14 -8.90 -38.56 26.95
N VAL A 15 -8.04 -39.48 26.54
CA VAL A 15 -6.76 -39.18 25.89
C VAL A 15 -6.98 -38.51 24.54
N GLU A 16 -7.91 -39.03 23.73
CA GLU A 16 -8.22 -38.42 22.44
C GLU A 16 -8.80 -37.02 22.62
N ILE A 17 -9.66 -36.77 23.62
CA ILE A 17 -10.18 -35.42 23.91
C ILE A 17 -9.04 -34.48 24.27
N LEU A 18 -8.10 -34.93 25.11
CA LEU A 18 -6.97 -34.12 25.53
C LEU A 18 -6.06 -33.76 24.34
N VAL A 19 -5.77 -34.71 23.46
CA VAL A 19 -5.01 -34.45 22.23
C VAL A 19 -5.77 -33.50 21.31
N ALA A 20 -7.08 -33.71 21.11
CA ALA A 20 -7.90 -32.82 20.28
C ALA A 20 -7.93 -31.38 20.81
N LEU A 21 -7.99 -31.20 22.13
CA LEU A 21 -7.93 -29.88 22.78
C LEU A 21 -6.58 -29.20 22.59
N VAL A 22 -5.47 -29.93 22.74
CA VAL A 22 -4.13 -29.38 22.51
C VAL A 22 -3.98 -28.94 21.04
N VAL A 23 -4.39 -29.78 20.09
CA VAL A 23 -4.35 -29.44 18.66
C VAL A 23 -5.24 -28.23 18.35
N ALA A 24 -6.44 -28.15 18.92
CA ALA A 24 -7.33 -27.01 18.76
C ALA A 24 -6.71 -25.71 19.29
N MET A 25 -6.05 -25.74 20.45
CA MET A 25 -5.36 -24.57 20.99
C MET A 25 -4.20 -24.11 20.10
N LEU A 26 -3.40 -25.04 19.56
CA LEU A 26 -2.31 -24.71 18.65
C LEU A 26 -2.83 -24.06 17.35
N ILE A 27 -3.93 -24.57 16.80
CA ILE A 27 -4.55 -23.99 15.60
C ILE A 27 -5.11 -22.59 15.89
N LEU A 28 -5.80 -22.40 17.02
CA LEU A 28 -6.37 -21.10 17.40
C LEU A 28 -5.29 -20.03 17.62
N THR A 29 -4.18 -20.40 18.26
CA THR A 29 -3.06 -19.49 18.52
C THR A 29 -2.30 -19.12 17.25
N ALA A 30 -2.10 -20.05 16.32
CA ALA A 30 -1.52 -19.74 15.01
C ALA A 30 -2.49 -18.88 14.16
N GLY A 31 -3.78 -19.22 14.18
CA GLY A 31 -4.82 -18.50 13.44
C GLY A 31 -4.99 -17.05 13.87
N SER A 32 -4.93 -16.75 15.18
CA SER A 32 -5.08 -15.40 15.70
C SER A 32 -3.93 -14.46 15.30
N GLN A 33 -2.69 -14.98 15.29
CA GLN A 33 -1.52 -14.24 14.84
C GLN A 33 -1.62 -13.91 13.35
N LEU A 34 -1.98 -14.91 12.53
CA LEU A 34 -2.12 -14.73 11.08
C LEU A 34 -3.25 -13.76 10.72
N TYR A 35 -4.38 -13.84 11.41
CA TYR A 35 -5.51 -12.95 11.20
C TYR A 35 -5.13 -11.48 11.45
N SER A 36 -4.42 -11.22 12.55
CA SER A 36 -3.96 -9.87 12.91
C SER A 36 -2.98 -9.30 11.87
N LEU A 37 -2.03 -10.11 11.39
CA LEU A 37 -1.09 -9.71 10.35
C LEU A 37 -1.78 -9.43 9.02
N THR A 38 -2.76 -10.25 8.63
CA THR A 38 -3.46 -10.10 7.35
C THR A 38 -4.32 -8.84 7.31
N GLN A 39 -5.02 -8.54 8.41
CA GLN A 39 -5.85 -7.33 8.54
C GLN A 39 -4.99 -6.05 8.46
N THR A 40 -3.87 -6.01 9.18
CA THR A 40 -2.96 -4.85 9.16
C THR A 40 -2.30 -4.67 7.79
N SER A 41 -1.84 -5.76 7.17
CA SER A 41 -1.28 -5.76 5.82
C SER A 41 -2.29 -5.22 4.80
N SER A 42 -3.54 -5.65 4.86
CA SER A 42 -4.60 -5.19 3.94
C SER A 42 -4.85 -3.69 4.04
N GLY A 43 -4.93 -3.15 5.26
CA GLY A 43 -5.06 -1.71 5.49
C GLY A 43 -3.86 -0.92 4.98
N SER A 44 -2.64 -1.44 5.18
CA SER A 44 -1.40 -0.82 4.69
C SER A 44 -1.33 -0.77 3.15
N ALA A 45 -1.71 -1.87 2.49
CA ALA A 45 -1.75 -1.98 1.05
C ALA A 45 -2.78 -1.01 0.46
N GLN A 46 -3.96 -0.88 1.08
CA GLN A 46 -4.99 0.06 0.65
C GLN A 46 -4.50 1.51 0.75
N ARG A 47 -3.86 1.90 1.86
CA ARG A 47 -3.30 3.26 2.01
C ARG A 47 -2.21 3.55 0.99
N ARG A 48 -1.32 2.59 0.74
CA ARG A 48 -0.28 2.71 -0.29
C ARG A 48 -0.85 2.85 -1.70
N ALA A 49 -1.90 2.07 -2.02
CA ALA A 49 -2.58 2.15 -3.31
C ALA A 49 -3.22 3.53 -3.50
N LYS A 50 -3.92 4.05 -2.48
CA LYS A 50 -4.48 5.41 -2.49
C LYS A 50 -3.40 6.48 -2.68
N ALA A 51 -2.31 6.42 -1.90
CA ALA A 51 -1.18 7.35 -2.03
C ALA A 51 -0.56 7.31 -3.44
N SER A 52 -0.41 6.11 -4.00
CA SER A 52 0.09 5.90 -5.37
C SER A 52 -0.81 6.51 -6.44
N ASN A 53 -2.12 6.30 -6.32
CA ASN A 53 -3.08 6.85 -7.29
C ASN A 53 -3.08 8.38 -7.23
N MET A 54 -3.10 8.97 -6.02
CA MET A 54 -3.00 10.42 -5.88
C MET A 54 -1.69 10.99 -6.44
N ALA A 55 -0.55 10.33 -6.18
CA ALA A 55 0.73 10.73 -6.74
C ALA A 55 0.72 10.69 -8.27
N TYR A 56 0.06 9.68 -8.85
CA TYR A 56 -0.09 9.54 -10.30
C TYR A 56 -1.00 10.61 -10.90
N ASP A 57 -2.14 10.90 -10.27
CA ASP A 57 -3.07 11.94 -10.74
C ASP A 57 -2.42 13.32 -10.71
N LEU A 58 -1.73 13.64 -9.60
CA LEU A 58 -0.95 14.88 -9.48
C LEU A 58 0.17 14.95 -10.51
N MET A 59 0.86 13.84 -10.77
CA MET A 59 1.91 13.78 -11.79
C MET A 59 1.33 14.04 -13.18
N ARG A 60 0.16 13.47 -13.49
CA ARG A 60 -0.49 13.65 -14.79
C ARG A 60 -1.02 15.07 -14.98
N GLN A 61 -1.53 15.71 -13.93
CA GLN A 61 -1.88 17.13 -13.95
C GLN A 61 -0.65 18.01 -14.17
N ALA A 62 0.43 17.72 -13.45
CA ALA A 62 1.69 18.42 -13.56
C ALA A 62 2.29 18.37 -14.98
N GLN A 63 2.15 17.24 -15.66
CA GLN A 63 2.59 17.09 -17.05
C GLN A 63 1.87 18.05 -17.99
N GLN A 64 0.58 18.31 -17.77
CA GLN A 64 -0.21 19.22 -18.61
C GLN A 64 0.15 20.69 -18.39
N THR A 65 0.65 21.03 -17.21
CA THR A 65 1.04 22.39 -16.83
C THR A 65 2.55 22.61 -16.87
N ALA A 66 3.31 21.63 -17.34
CA ALA A 66 4.77 21.69 -17.36
C ALA A 66 5.24 22.82 -18.30
N PRO A 67 6.13 23.73 -17.85
CA PRO A 67 6.64 24.78 -18.71
C PRO A 67 7.42 24.19 -19.89
N ALA A 68 7.15 24.68 -21.11
CA ALA A 68 8.06 24.53 -22.23
C ALA A 68 8.29 25.87 -22.94
N PRO A 69 9.56 26.23 -23.22
CA PRO A 69 10.78 25.46 -22.92
C PRO A 69 11.05 25.36 -21.41
N CYS A 70 11.71 24.28 -20.98
CA CYS A 70 12.18 24.03 -19.62
C CYS A 70 13.57 24.68 -19.46
N PRO A 71 13.68 25.90 -18.90
CA PRO A 71 14.97 26.56 -18.75
C PRO A 71 15.82 25.84 -17.71
N TYR A 72 17.14 25.87 -17.89
CA TYR A 72 18.07 25.36 -16.90
C TYR A 72 17.79 26.02 -15.55
N SER A 73 17.30 25.23 -14.59
CA SER A 73 16.89 25.70 -13.28
C SER A 73 17.19 24.64 -12.22
N THR A 74 17.52 25.12 -11.02
CA THR A 74 17.63 24.24 -9.85
C THR A 74 16.28 23.58 -9.60
N PRO A 75 16.23 22.28 -9.24
CA PRO A 75 14.97 21.58 -8.97
C PRO A 75 14.11 22.38 -7.99
N ASN A 76 12.96 22.88 -8.46
CA ASN A 76 12.05 23.64 -7.61
C ASN A 76 11.05 22.67 -7.00
N THR A 77 11.04 22.58 -5.67
CA THR A 77 10.10 21.72 -4.93
C THR A 77 8.99 22.59 -4.34
N THR A 78 7.76 22.37 -4.78
CA THR A 78 6.56 23.06 -4.32
C THR A 78 5.63 22.11 -3.59
N ALA A 79 4.98 22.60 -2.55
CA ALA A 79 3.89 21.86 -1.91
C ALA A 79 2.66 21.88 -2.82
N VAL A 80 1.97 20.74 -2.93
CA VAL A 80 0.78 20.59 -3.78
C VAL A 80 -0.38 20.09 -2.95
N THR A 81 -1.57 20.63 -3.18
CA THR A 81 -2.80 20.20 -2.53
C THR A 81 -3.20 18.82 -3.02
N LEU A 82 -3.51 17.89 -2.11
CA LEU A 82 -3.99 16.58 -2.49
C LEU A 82 -5.41 16.68 -3.11
N PRO A 83 -5.72 15.89 -4.15
CA PRO A 83 -7.05 15.89 -4.77
C PRO A 83 -8.16 15.46 -3.82
N ASP A 84 -7.87 14.53 -2.90
CA ASP A 84 -8.79 14.05 -1.88
C ASP A 84 -8.09 13.94 -0.52
N PRO A 85 -8.14 14.98 0.32
CA PRO A 85 -7.51 14.97 1.64
C PRO A 85 -8.23 14.04 2.64
N THR A 86 -9.46 13.61 2.34
CA THR A 86 -10.24 12.71 3.21
C THR A 86 -9.87 11.24 2.99
N ALA A 87 -9.45 10.89 1.77
CA ALA A 87 -9.01 9.53 1.43
C ALA A 87 -7.75 9.11 2.20
N LEU A 88 -6.88 10.06 2.55
CA LEU A 88 -5.62 9.85 3.25
C LEU A 88 -5.33 11.01 4.24
N PRO A 89 -5.94 11.00 5.44
CA PRO A 89 -5.84 12.10 6.39
C PRO A 89 -4.40 12.31 6.87
N GLY A 90 -3.96 13.57 6.88
CA GLY A 90 -2.61 13.97 7.28
C GLY A 90 -1.52 13.68 6.25
N ALA A 91 -1.89 13.27 5.03
CA ALA A 91 -0.93 13.14 3.95
C ALA A 91 -0.55 14.51 3.37
N THR A 92 0.71 14.63 2.91
CA THR A 92 1.24 15.83 2.25
C THR A 92 1.82 15.44 0.91
N ALA A 93 1.69 16.32 -0.10
CA ALA A 93 2.26 16.10 -1.42
C ALA A 93 3.23 17.23 -1.76
N SER A 94 4.34 16.87 -2.41
CA SER A 94 5.29 17.80 -2.99
C SER A 94 5.55 17.43 -4.45
N GLN A 95 5.75 18.45 -5.26
CA GLN A 95 6.12 18.35 -6.66
C GLN A 95 7.50 18.97 -6.83
N THR A 96 8.38 18.28 -7.54
CA THR A 96 9.68 18.79 -7.95
C THR A 96 9.77 18.74 -9.46
N ILE A 97 10.01 19.89 -10.09
CA ILE A 97 10.28 20.00 -11.53
C ILE A 97 11.77 20.29 -11.70
N SER A 98 12.44 19.48 -12.52
CA SER A 98 13.87 19.62 -12.84
C SER A 98 14.08 19.54 -14.36
N CYS A 99 14.97 20.37 -14.90
CA CYS A 99 15.33 20.38 -16.32
C CYS A 99 16.79 19.89 -16.53
N PRO A 100 17.10 18.59 -16.32
CA PRO A 100 18.48 18.11 -16.37
C PRO A 100 19.10 18.21 -17.78
N TYR A 101 18.27 18.24 -18.82
CA TYR A 101 18.71 18.26 -20.22
C TYR A 101 18.53 19.63 -20.90
N ALA A 102 18.38 20.71 -20.14
CA ALA A 102 18.08 22.03 -20.72
C ALA A 102 19.07 22.51 -21.80
N SER A 103 20.33 22.05 -21.78
CA SER A 103 21.35 22.38 -22.78
C SER A 103 21.30 21.54 -24.07
N THR A 104 20.79 20.30 -23.99
CA THR A 104 20.75 19.34 -25.10
C THR A 104 19.35 19.16 -25.67
N ASN A 105 18.32 19.27 -24.85
CA ASN A 105 16.91 19.21 -25.23
C ASN A 105 16.06 20.05 -24.25
N PRO A 106 15.82 21.33 -24.57
CA PRO A 106 15.12 22.26 -23.68
C PRO A 106 13.64 21.94 -23.51
N ASN A 107 13.09 21.00 -24.27
CA ASN A 107 11.70 20.60 -24.14
C ASN A 107 11.49 19.48 -23.11
N LEU A 108 12.56 18.84 -22.62
CA LEU A 108 12.46 17.76 -21.65
C LEU A 108 12.51 18.27 -20.20
N SER A 109 11.44 17.99 -19.46
CA SER A 109 11.33 18.23 -18.02
C SER A 109 11.14 16.91 -17.27
N LEU A 110 11.82 16.76 -16.13
CA LEU A 110 11.62 15.69 -15.17
C LEU A 110 10.69 16.20 -14.07
N ILE A 111 9.52 15.61 -13.97
CA ILE A 111 8.54 15.92 -12.93
C ILE A 111 8.55 14.76 -11.94
N THR A 112 8.73 15.08 -10.67
CA THR A 112 8.72 14.13 -9.55
C THR A 112 7.66 14.54 -8.56
N ILE A 113 6.71 13.66 -8.25
CA ILE A 113 5.71 13.84 -7.21
C ILE A 113 6.05 12.91 -6.05
N THR A 114 6.09 13.47 -4.85
CA THR A 114 6.26 12.72 -3.60
C THR A 114 5.03 12.93 -2.74
N VAL A 115 4.36 11.84 -2.37
CA VAL A 115 3.25 11.85 -1.41
C VAL A 115 3.72 11.19 -0.13
N ASN A 116 3.76 11.96 0.95
CA ASN A 116 4.05 11.48 2.30
C ASN A 116 2.75 11.21 3.04
N TYR A 117 2.67 10.09 3.74
CA TYR A 117 1.47 9.66 4.47
C TYR A 117 1.83 8.80 5.67
N ASN A 118 0.92 8.71 6.63
CA ASN A 118 1.12 7.93 7.85
C ASN A 118 0.49 6.54 7.74
N ASN A 119 1.29 5.50 8.01
CA ASN A 119 0.84 4.13 8.07
C ASN A 119 1.68 3.31 9.06
N PRO A 120 1.15 3.15 10.30
CA PRO A 120 1.85 3.26 11.60
C PRO A 120 3.12 4.10 11.71
N GLU A 121 3.95 4.15 10.67
CA GLU A 121 5.15 4.94 10.51
C GLU A 121 5.00 5.91 9.32
N PRO A 122 5.83 6.96 9.23
CA PRO A 122 5.90 7.80 8.05
C PRO A 122 6.31 6.98 6.82
N ARG A 123 5.53 7.08 5.74
CA ARG A 123 5.80 6.42 4.46
C ARG A 123 5.70 7.44 3.34
N SER A 124 6.44 7.22 2.26
CA SER A 124 6.38 8.05 1.06
C SER A 124 6.17 7.20 -0.19
N VAL A 125 5.41 7.73 -1.15
CA VAL A 125 5.32 7.20 -2.51
C VAL A 125 5.84 8.25 -3.47
N VAL A 126 6.81 7.86 -4.29
CA VAL A 126 7.39 8.73 -5.33
C VAL A 126 6.94 8.23 -6.70
N ARG A 127 6.53 9.16 -7.56
CA ARG A 127 6.26 8.94 -8.98
C ARG A 127 7.02 9.99 -9.77
N ALA A 128 7.69 9.56 -10.83
CA ALA A 128 8.45 10.47 -11.68
C ALA A 128 8.19 10.17 -13.14
N ILE A 129 8.17 11.22 -13.95
CA ILE A 129 8.00 11.13 -15.39
C ILE A 129 8.84 12.20 -16.09
N VAL A 130 9.44 11.81 -17.21
CA VAL A 130 10.04 12.75 -18.15
C VAL A 130 8.98 13.11 -19.16
N THR A 131 8.71 14.41 -19.33
CA THR A 131 7.78 14.91 -20.34
C THR A 131 8.50 15.85 -21.29
N GLY A 132 8.26 15.65 -22.59
CA GLY A 132 8.68 16.52 -23.67
C GLY A 132 7.45 16.99 -24.42
N ILE A 133 7.29 18.30 -24.57
CA ILE A 133 6.28 18.92 -25.43
C ILE A 133 6.94 19.61 -26.62
#